data_AF-X1DDQ6-F1
#
_entry.id   AF-X1DDQ6-F1
#
_cell.length_a   1.000
_cell.length_b   1.000
_cell.length_c   1.000
_cell.angle_alpha   90.00
_cell.angle_beta   90.00
_cell.angle_gamma   90.00
#
_symmetry.space_group_name_H-M   'P 1'
#
loop_
_entity.id
_entity.type
_entity.pdbx_description
1 polymer ?
#
loop_
_entity_poly.entity_id
_entity_poly.type
_entity_poly.pdbx_seq_one_letter_code
_entity_poly.pdbx_strand_id
1 'polypeptide(L)'
;EIYQYINMGANVTGSMKTSTGNIEVLYRDNLANTGVKFTSSYSVGSINYTPHATMEITGGLGSIYSSLNYGIATYRYTFASTTSTGSVDVDGQSVQ
;
A
#
# COMPACT_ATOMS: atom_id res chain seq x y z
N GLU A 1 3.31 14.20 -12.76
CA GLU A 1 2.79 13.24 -11.76
C GLU A 1 1.43 12.74 -12.20
N ILE A 2 1.09 11.48 -11.89
CA ILE A 2 -0.25 10.92 -12.13
C ILE A 2 -0.93 10.84 -10.78
N TYR A 3 -1.98 11.62 -10.59
CA TYR A 3 -2.82 11.55 -9.39
C TYR A 3 -4.06 10.72 -9.72
N GLN A 4 -4.16 9.52 -9.14
CA GLN A 4 -5.34 8.67 -9.27
C GLN A 4 -6.13 8.70 -7.97
N TYR A 5 -7.36 9.21 -8.03
CA TYR A 5 -8.30 9.15 -6.91
C TYR A 5 -9.20 7.93 -7.08
N ILE A 6 -9.13 7.01 -6.13
CA ILE A 6 -10.00 5.82 -6.09
C ILE A 6 -11.01 6.07 -4.97
N ASN A 7 -12.29 6.22 -5.31
CA ASN A 7 -13.35 6.29 -4.31
C ASN A 7 -13.46 4.91 -3.63
N MET A 8 -13.08 4.87 -2.37
CA MET A 8 -12.93 3.65 -1.60
C MET A 8 -14.29 3.13 -1.15
N GLY A 9 -14.94 2.35 -2.01
CA GLY A 9 -16.03 1.46 -1.60
C GLY A 9 -15.53 0.27 -0.77
N ALA A 10 -16.43 -0.64 -0.41
CA ALA A 10 -16.04 -1.90 0.22
C ALA A 10 -15.28 -2.80 -0.77
N ASN A 11 -14.20 -3.44 -0.32
CA ASN A 11 -13.48 -4.49 -1.07
C ASN A 11 -12.85 -4.02 -2.39
N VAL A 12 -12.07 -2.95 -2.34
CA VAL A 12 -11.46 -2.34 -3.52
C VAL A 12 -10.06 -2.93 -3.78
N THR A 13 -9.77 -3.21 -5.05
CA THR A 13 -8.44 -3.60 -5.52
C THR A 13 -7.95 -2.63 -6.59
N GLY A 14 -6.71 -2.18 -6.49
CA GLY A 14 -6.06 -1.35 -7.51
C GLY A 14 -4.63 -1.77 -7.80
N SER A 15 -4.07 -1.27 -8.90
CA SER A 15 -2.66 -1.48 -9.22
C SER A 15 -2.08 -0.33 -10.02
N MET A 16 -0.81 0.00 -9.77
CA MET A 16 -0.04 0.96 -10.54
C MET A 16 1.29 0.34 -10.98
N LYS A 17 1.64 0.56 -12.26
CA LYS A 17 2.91 0.12 -12.82
C LYS A 17 3.57 1.24 -13.61
N THR A 18 4.87 1.43 -13.38
CA THR A 18 5.72 2.31 -14.20
C THR A 18 7.01 1.59 -14.61
N SER A 19 7.58 1.96 -15.75
CA SER A 19 8.92 1.48 -16.16
C SER A 19 10.03 2.29 -15.51
N THR A 20 9.81 3.59 -15.27
CA THR A 20 10.78 4.47 -14.63
C THR A 20 10.05 5.52 -13.81
N GLY A 21 10.59 5.82 -12.63
CA GLY A 21 10.06 6.82 -11.71
C GLY A 21 9.54 6.22 -10.41
N ASN A 22 9.12 7.12 -9.53
CA ASN A 22 8.70 6.77 -8.18
C ASN A 22 7.18 6.65 -8.09
N ILE A 23 6.71 5.75 -7.24
CA ILE A 23 5.29 5.61 -6.89
C ILE A 23 5.14 6.00 -5.43
N GLU A 24 4.38 7.04 -5.16
CA GLU A 24 4.00 7.45 -3.81
C GLU A 24 2.54 7.04 -3.55
N VAL A 25 2.29 6.32 -2.45
CA VAL A 25 0.96 5.88 -2.05
C VAL A 25 0.66 6.42 -0.66
N LEU A 26 -0.37 7.26 -0.57
CA LEU A 26 -0.91 7.76 0.68
C LEU A 26 -2.28 7.13 0.93
N TYR A 27 -2.42 6.44 2.06
CA TYR A 27 -3.67 5.83 2.49
C TYR A 27 -4.11 6.39 3.84
N ARG A 28 -5.38 6.80 3.90
CA ARG A 28 -6.02 7.35 5.11
C ARG A 28 -7.44 6.79 5.22
N ASP A 29 -7.66 5.93 6.21
CA ASP A 29 -9.00 5.45 6.57
C ASP A 29 -9.04 5.01 8.05
N ASN A 30 -10.22 4.67 8.58
CA ASN A 30 -10.38 4.04 9.88
C ASN A 30 -10.04 2.55 9.79
N LEU A 31 -8.88 2.18 10.31
CA LEU A 31 -8.39 0.80 10.28
C LEU A 31 -9.04 -0.12 11.32
N ALA A 32 -10.05 0.31 12.08
CA ALA A 32 -10.77 -0.57 13.01
C ALA A 32 -11.59 -1.64 12.27
N ASN A 33 -12.27 -1.26 11.18
CA ASN A 33 -13.15 -2.13 10.39
C ASN A 33 -12.66 -2.37 8.96
N THR A 34 -11.70 -1.56 8.49
CA THR A 34 -11.07 -1.70 7.18
C THR A 34 -9.67 -2.26 7.33
N GLY A 35 -9.39 -3.31 6.57
CA GLY A 35 -8.07 -3.90 6.43
C GLY A 35 -7.42 -3.42 5.15
N VAL A 36 -6.15 -3.04 5.18
CA VAL A 36 -5.41 -2.63 3.98
C VAL A 36 -4.17 -3.50 3.74
N LYS A 37 -3.85 -3.75 2.47
CA LYS A 37 -2.62 -4.44 2.05
C LYS A 37 -2.05 -3.82 0.79
N PHE A 38 -0.80 -3.39 0.88
CA PHE A 38 0.04 -2.96 -0.22
C PHE A 38 1.02 -4.06 -0.58
N THR A 39 1.16 -4.36 -1.87
CA THR A 39 2.18 -5.27 -2.39
C THR A 39 3.05 -4.49 -3.36
N SER A 40 4.31 -4.29 -3.00
CA SER A 40 5.23 -3.45 -3.75
C SER A 40 6.39 -4.27 -4.32
N SER A 41 6.85 -3.92 -5.50
CA SER A 41 8.01 -4.54 -6.12
C SER A 41 8.82 -3.57 -6.97
N TYR A 42 10.11 -3.84 -7.07
CA TYR A 42 11.04 -3.13 -7.93
C TYR A 42 12.05 -4.08 -8.58
N SER A 43 12.66 -3.66 -9.70
CA SER A 43 13.85 -4.34 -10.24
C SER A 43 15.13 -3.63 -9.80
N VAL A 44 15.21 -2.32 -9.98
CA VAL A 44 16.33 -1.48 -9.53
C VAL A 44 15.77 -0.30 -8.73
N GLY A 45 16.08 -0.24 -7.44
CA GLY A 45 15.57 0.81 -6.54
C GLY A 45 15.32 0.32 -5.11
N SER A 46 14.25 0.81 -4.49
CA SER A 46 13.89 0.50 -3.11
C SER A 46 12.38 0.52 -2.88
N ILE A 47 11.98 -0.06 -1.75
CA ILE A 47 10.64 0.13 -1.16
C ILE A 47 10.86 0.80 0.19
N ASN A 48 10.15 1.90 0.44
CA ASN A 48 10.14 2.57 1.72
C ASN A 48 8.71 2.60 2.26
N TYR A 49 8.54 2.12 3.48
CA TYR A 49 7.28 2.14 4.19
C TYR A 49 7.41 3.01 5.43
N THR A 50 6.45 3.91 5.64
CA THR A 50 6.35 4.69 6.88
C THR A 50 5.74 3.79 7.96
N PRO A 51 6.49 3.37 8.99
CA PRO A 51 5.97 2.44 10.00
C PRO A 51 4.83 3.06 10.81
N HIS A 52 3.81 2.25 11.13
CA HIS A 52 2.70 2.65 11.98
C HIS A 52 2.31 1.50 12.93
N ALA A 53 1.83 1.82 14.13
CA ALA A 53 1.51 0.82 15.16
C ALA A 53 0.41 -0.18 14.76
N THR A 54 -0.44 0.19 13.80
CA THR A 54 -1.53 -0.64 13.27
C THR A 54 -1.16 -1.40 12.01
N MET A 55 0.11 -1.33 11.59
CA MET A 55 0.60 -1.87 10.33
C MET A 55 1.79 -2.80 10.56
N GLU A 56 2.00 -3.72 9.64
CA GLU A 56 3.11 -4.66 9.62
C GLU A 56 3.76 -4.71 8.23
N ILE A 57 5.07 -4.94 8.21
CA ILE A 57 5.86 -5.15 7.00
C ILE A 57 6.24 -6.62 6.95
N THR A 58 5.82 -7.32 5.91
CA THR A 58 6.02 -8.77 5.73
C THR A 58 6.44 -9.11 4.29
N GLY A 59 6.61 -10.41 4.00
CA GLY A 59 6.99 -10.90 2.67
C GLY A 59 8.49 -10.82 2.38
N GLY A 60 8.89 -11.36 1.23
CA GLY A 60 10.29 -11.35 0.79
C GLY A 60 10.78 -9.92 0.56
N LEU A 61 11.94 -9.58 1.13
CA LEU A 61 12.52 -8.22 1.11
C LEU A 61 11.59 -7.12 1.65
N GLY A 62 10.59 -7.45 2.49
CA GLY A 62 9.63 -6.47 2.98
C GLY A 62 8.71 -5.93 1.89
N SER A 63 8.27 -6.78 0.96
CA SER A 63 7.42 -6.39 -0.18
C SER A 63 5.95 -6.16 0.19
N ILE A 64 5.50 -6.58 1.37
CA ILE A 64 4.10 -6.43 1.80
C ILE A 64 4.04 -5.44 2.96
N TYR A 65 3.11 -4.49 2.86
CA TYR A 65 2.76 -3.58 3.96
C TYR A 65 1.25 -3.67 4.22
N SER A 66 0.83 -4.14 5.38
CA SER A 66 -0.58 -4.39 5.65
C SER A 66 -1.01 -3.95 7.04
N SER A 67 -2.30 -3.68 7.22
CA SER A 67 -2.86 -3.51 8.55
C SER A 67 -2.89 -4.85 9.29
N LEU A 68 -2.67 -4.80 10.61
CA LEU A 68 -2.65 -5.99 11.47
C LEU A 68 -3.97 -6.78 11.44
N ASN A 69 -5.09 -6.10 11.18
CA ASN A 69 -6.41 -6.71 11.10
C ASN A 69 -6.79 -7.18 9.68
N TYR A 70 -5.90 -7.10 8.67
CA TYR A 70 -6.26 -7.33 7.27
C TYR A 70 -7.02 -8.65 7.02
N GLY A 71 -6.62 -9.74 7.70
CA GLY A 71 -7.24 -11.05 7.57
C GLY A 71 -8.65 -11.19 8.18
N ILE A 72 -9.01 -10.30 9.11
CA ILE A 72 -10.27 -10.36 9.88
C ILE A 72 -11.17 -9.14 9.65
N ALA A 73 -10.71 -8.16 8.87
CA ALA A 73 -11.45 -6.94 8.60
C ALA A 73 -12.69 -7.19 7.71
N THR A 74 -13.77 -6.49 8.03
CA THR A 74 -15.04 -6.54 7.28
C THR A 74 -14.88 -6.00 5.86
N TYR A 75 -14.15 -4.90 5.72
CA TYR A 75 -13.82 -4.28 4.44
C TYR A 75 -12.34 -4.42 4.17
N ARG A 76 -11.95 -4.69 2.92
CA ARG A 76 -10.55 -4.83 2.55
C ARG A 76 -10.16 -3.93 1.40
N TYR A 77 -8.95 -3.39 1.46
CA TYR A 77 -8.33 -2.68 0.35
C TYR A 77 -7.01 -3.35 -0.02
N THR A 78 -6.83 -3.67 -1.29
CA THR A 78 -5.57 -4.21 -1.81
C THR A 78 -5.03 -3.31 -2.90
N PHE A 79 -3.75 -2.94 -2.82
CA PHE A 79 -3.12 -2.16 -3.85
C PHE A 79 -1.74 -2.72 -4.21
N ALA A 80 -1.48 -2.90 -5.50
CA ALA A 80 -0.21 -3.40 -6.01
C ALA A 80 0.58 -2.31 -6.74
N SER A 81 1.84 -2.08 -6.35
CA SER A 81 2.70 -1.04 -6.92
C SER A 81 3.98 -1.66 -7.48
N THR A 82 4.28 -1.42 -8.76
CA THR A 82 5.50 -1.95 -9.38
C THR A 82 6.23 -0.88 -10.19
N THR A 83 7.54 -0.74 -9.95
CA THR A 83 8.44 0.09 -10.79
C THR A 83 9.63 -0.73 -11.27
N SER A 84 10.04 -0.61 -12.54
CA SER A 84 11.28 -1.29 -12.99
C SER A 84 12.53 -0.54 -12.53
N THR A 85 12.52 0.80 -12.58
CA THR A 85 13.61 1.65 -12.09
C THR A 85 13.05 2.84 -11.33
N GLY A 86 13.28 2.88 -10.02
CA GLY A 86 12.75 3.91 -9.12
C GLY A 86 12.32 3.31 -7.78
N SER A 87 11.67 4.12 -6.95
CA SER A 87 11.25 3.70 -5.62
C SER A 87 9.74 3.62 -5.47
N VAL A 88 9.28 2.80 -4.52
CA VAL A 88 7.90 2.79 -4.06
C VAL A 88 7.87 3.24 -2.62
N ASP A 89 7.17 4.35 -2.36
CA ASP A 89 7.00 4.93 -1.03
C ASP A 89 5.54 4.76 -0.63
N VAL A 90 5.27 4.10 0.50
CA VAL A 90 3.90 3.88 0.99
C VAL A 90 3.75 4.36 2.43
N ASP A 91 2.76 5.21 2.64
CA ASP A 91 2.33 5.71 3.93
C ASP A 91 0.87 5.29 4.19
N GLY A 92 0.71 4.30 5.07
CA GLY A 92 -0.59 3.77 5.47
C GLY A 92 -0.90 4.18 6.90
N GLN A 93 -1.86 5.07 7.07
CA GLN A 93 -2.22 5.60 8.37
C GLN A 93 -3.69 5.32 8.69
N SER A 94 -3.96 5.01 9.96
CA SER A 94 -5.31 5.13 10.47
C SER A 94 -5.58 6.62 10.71
N VAL A 95 -6.57 7.18 10.04
CA VAL A 95 -7.16 8.45 10.50
C VAL A 95 -8.24 8.12 11.52
N GLN A 96 -8.10 8.71 12.70
CA GLN A 96 -9.02 8.54 13.82
C GLN A 96 -10.36 9.23 13.55
#